data_AF-A0A4Q7IHU3-F1
#
_entry.id   AF-A0A4Q7IHU3-F1
#
_cell.length_a   1.000
_cell.length_b   1.000
_cell.length_c   1.000
_cell.angle_alpha   90.00
_cell.angle_beta   90.00
_cell.angle_gamma   90.00
#
_symmetry.space_group_name_H-M   'P 1'
#
loop_
_entity.id
_entity.type
_entity.pdbx_description
1 polymer ?
#
loop_
_entity_poly.entity_id
_entity_poly.type
_entity_poly.pdbx_seq_one_letter_code
_entity_poly.pdbx_strand_id
1 'polypeptide(L)'
;RRDAAFVLEKEIERLKKEGVKGLIVDLRDNGGGSLKTAIEIGGLFIKQGPIVQVKYRGEQPLVKNDTDPKIQWNGPLVVMVNEFSASASEIFAAAMQDYK
;
A
#
# COMPACT_ATOMS: atom_id res chain seq x y z
N ARG A 1 2.31 20.01 -0.12
CA ARG A 1 1.13 19.17 -0.45
C ARG A 1 1.19 17.96 0.47
N ARG A 2 0.17 17.68 1.29
CA ARG A 2 0.17 16.48 2.16
C ARG A 2 -0.14 15.25 1.29
N ASP A 3 0.78 14.30 1.24
CA ASP A 3 0.61 13.03 0.53
C ASP A 3 0.29 11.93 1.55
N ALA A 4 -0.63 11.01 1.22
CA ALA A 4 -1.08 9.98 2.14
C ALA A 4 0.04 9.02 2.53
N ALA A 5 0.96 8.70 1.59
CA ALA A 5 2.12 7.87 1.86
C ALA A 5 3.02 8.47 2.95
N PHE A 6 3.31 9.78 2.85
CA PHE A 6 4.14 10.49 3.84
C PHE A 6 3.48 10.53 5.23
N VAL A 7 2.16 10.75 5.29
CA VAL A 7 1.44 10.78 6.56
C VAL A 7 1.42 9.39 7.20
N LEU A 8 1.16 8.35 6.42
CA LEU A 8 1.16 6.97 6.90
C LEU A 8 2.54 6.53 7.40
N GLU A 9 3.61 6.87 6.67
CA GLU A 9 4.98 6.59 7.09
C GLU A 9 5.30 7.17 8.48
N LYS A 10 4.93 8.43 8.70
CA LYS A 10 5.11 9.12 9.99
C LYS A 10 4.28 8.51 11.11
N GLU A 11 3.06 8.10 10.79
CA GLU A 11 2.17 7.48 11.78
C GLU A 11 2.67 6.10 12.20
N ILE A 12 3.16 5.28 11.25
CA ILE A 12 3.83 4.01 11.56
C ILE A 12 5.06 4.25 12.45
N GLU A 13 5.86 5.29 12.18
CA GLU A 13 7.01 5.65 13.00
C GLU A 13 6.61 5.97 14.45
N ARG A 14 5.50 6.69 14.65
CA ARG A 14 4.93 6.99 15.97
C ARG A 14 4.46 5.72 16.67
N LEU A 15 3.67 4.89 16.00
CA LEU A 15 3.14 3.64 16.57
C LEU A 15 4.25 2.66 16.96
N LYS A 16 5.35 2.60 16.19
CA LYS A 16 6.55 1.82 16.55
C LYS A 16 7.16 2.27 17.88
N LYS A 17 7.23 3.58 18.13
CA LYS A 17 7.75 4.14 19.40
C LYS A 17 6.83 3.81 20.59
N GLU A 18 5.55 3.61 20.32
CA GLU A 18 4.54 3.19 21.31
C GLU A 18 4.52 1.67 21.54
N GLY A 19 5.34 0.90 20.82
CA GLY A 19 5.52 -0.53 21.06
C GLY A 19 4.36 -1.40 20.57
N VAL A 20 3.55 -0.91 19.63
CA VAL A 20 2.45 -1.71 19.04
C VAL A 20 2.97 -3.00 18.42
N LYS A 21 2.14 -4.05 18.44
CA LYS A 21 2.51 -5.40 17.97
C LYS A 21 1.91 -5.77 16.62
N GLY A 22 1.00 -4.96 16.10
CA GLY A 22 0.30 -5.20 14.84
C GLY A 22 -0.35 -3.91 14.35
N LEU A 23 -0.61 -3.86 13.05
CA LEU A 23 -1.34 -2.76 12.42
C LEU A 23 -2.61 -3.27 11.76
N ILE A 24 -3.64 -2.42 11.80
CA ILE A 24 -4.84 -2.57 10.99
C ILE A 24 -4.88 -1.36 10.05
N VAL A 25 -4.90 -1.61 8.74
CA VAL A 25 -5.13 -0.59 7.72
C VAL A 25 -6.58 -0.69 7.28
N ASP A 26 -7.37 0.30 7.68
CA ASP A 26 -8.80 0.36 7.36
C ASP A 26 -9.02 1.12 6.05
N LEU A 27 -9.43 0.39 5.02
CA LEU A 27 -9.77 0.91 3.69
C LEU A 27 -11.28 0.83 3.41
N ARG A 28 -12.11 0.53 4.43
CA ARG A 28 -13.57 0.60 4.27
C ARG A 28 -13.97 2.02 3.86
N ASP A 29 -14.89 2.09 2.91
CA ASP A 29 -15.38 3.36 2.33
C ASP A 29 -14.31 4.21 1.63
N ASN A 30 -13.13 3.63 1.36
CA ASN A 30 -12.07 4.29 0.61
C ASN A 30 -12.15 3.92 -0.88
N GLY A 31 -12.80 4.78 -1.66
CA GLY A 31 -12.96 4.62 -3.12
C GLY A 31 -11.67 4.77 -3.94
N GLY A 32 -10.53 4.97 -3.29
CA GLY A 32 -9.21 4.98 -3.89
C GLY A 32 -8.65 6.39 -4.13
N GLY A 33 -7.81 6.51 -5.14
CA GLY A 33 -7.02 7.72 -5.37
C GLY A 33 -5.94 7.49 -6.42
N SER A 34 -4.78 8.09 -6.22
CA SER A 34 -3.71 8.01 -7.21
C SER A 34 -3.00 6.65 -7.18
N LEU A 35 -2.71 6.10 -8.37
CA LEU A 35 -1.92 4.88 -8.53
C LEU A 35 -0.52 5.01 -7.89
N LYS A 36 0.08 6.21 -8.02
CA LYS A 36 1.39 6.52 -7.43
C LYS A 36 1.36 6.34 -5.91
N THR A 37 0.33 6.87 -5.26
CA THR A 37 0.15 6.75 -3.81
C THR A 37 -0.03 5.29 -3.38
N ALA A 38 -0.75 4.47 -4.17
CA ALA A 38 -0.89 3.04 -3.87
C ALA A 38 0.46 2.30 -3.91
N ILE A 39 1.30 2.60 -4.90
CA ILE A 39 2.66 2.04 -5.03
C ILE A 39 3.54 2.47 -3.84
N GLU A 40 3.53 3.76 -3.52
CA GLU A 40 4.33 4.32 -2.42
C GLU A 40 3.89 3.77 -1.05
N ILE A 41 2.58 3.63 -0.81
CA ILE A 41 2.07 3.01 0.41
C ILE A 41 2.43 1.52 0.46
N GLY A 42 2.34 0.79 -0.66
CA GLY A 42 2.73 -0.61 -0.73
C GLY A 42 4.20 -0.83 -0.33
N GLY A 43 5.10 0.03 -0.81
CA GLY A 43 6.53 -0.01 -0.46
C GLY A 43 6.83 0.14 1.04
N LEU A 44 5.93 0.73 1.83
CA LEU A 44 6.10 0.81 3.29
C LEU A 44 6.07 -0.55 3.99
N PHE A 45 5.55 -1.60 3.32
CA PHE A 45 5.32 -2.93 3.90
C PHE A 45 6.09 -4.06 3.19
N ILE A 46 6.54 -3.84 1.95
CA ILE A 46 7.31 -4.84 1.19
C ILE A 46 8.73 -4.34 0.95
N LYS A 47 9.68 -5.26 0.76
CA LYS A 47 11.09 -4.88 0.56
C LYS A 47 11.29 -4.14 -0.75
N GLN A 48 10.95 -4.78 -1.86
CA GLN A 48 10.99 -4.29 -3.24
C GLN A 48 10.17 -5.26 -4.11
N GLY A 49 9.65 -4.79 -5.24
CA GLY A 49 9.03 -5.66 -6.24
C GLY A 49 7.81 -5.05 -6.93
N PRO A 50 7.15 -5.81 -7.81
CA PRO A 50 5.94 -5.38 -8.49
C PRO A 50 4.79 -5.15 -7.51
N ILE A 51 4.17 -3.97 -7.58
CA ILE A 51 2.92 -3.70 -6.85
C ILE A 51 1.71 -3.93 -7.75
N VAL A 52 1.81 -3.53 -9.03
CA VAL A 52 0.68 -3.57 -9.95
C VAL A 52 1.17 -3.63 -11.40
N GLN A 53 0.38 -4.27 -12.26
CA GLN A 53 0.59 -4.25 -13.71
C GLN A 53 -0.52 -3.45 -14.39
N VAL A 54 -0.13 -2.52 -15.25
CA VAL A 54 -1.07 -1.71 -16.05
C VAL A 54 -1.01 -2.17 -17.49
N LYS A 55 -2.17 -2.52 -18.06
CA LYS A 55 -2.27 -2.94 -19.46
C LYS A 55 -3.10 -1.94 -20.26
N TYR A 56 -2.46 -1.27 -21.21
CA TYR A 56 -3.15 -0.43 -22.19
C TYR A 56 -3.57 -1.24 -23.41
N ARG A 57 -4.60 -0.78 -24.12
CA ARG A 57 -5.14 -1.48 -25.29
C ARG A 57 -4.10 -1.51 -26.41
N GLY A 58 -3.71 -2.70 -26.85
CA GLY A 58 -2.73 -2.88 -27.92
C GLY A 58 -1.27 -2.77 -27.49
N GLU A 59 -1.00 -2.56 -26.19
CA GLU A 59 0.35 -2.48 -25.62
C GLU A 59 0.66 -3.71 -24.76
N GLN A 60 1.97 -3.94 -24.55
CA GLN A 60 2.42 -4.91 -23.56
C GLN A 60 2.15 -4.40 -22.14
N PRO A 61 1.88 -5.29 -21.16
CA PRO A 61 1.70 -4.88 -19.78
C PRO A 61 2.93 -4.15 -19.23
N LEU A 62 2.68 -3.04 -18.52
CA LEU A 62 3.70 -2.27 -17.82
C LEU A 62 3.67 -2.62 -16.33
N VAL A 63 4.76 -3.20 -15.85
CA VAL A 63 4.94 -3.48 -14.43
C VAL A 63 5.33 -2.20 -13.70
N LYS A 64 4.60 -1.87 -12.63
CA LYS A 64 4.91 -0.77 -11.72
C LYS A 64 5.43 -1.36 -10.42
N ASN A 65 6.71 -1.15 -10.17
CA ASN A 65 7.41 -1.61 -8.98
C ASN A 65 7.47 -0.50 -7.93
N ASP A 66 7.53 -0.92 -6.68
CA ASP A 66 8.20 -0.11 -5.67
C ASP A 66 9.72 -0.20 -5.87
N THR A 67 10.39 0.95 -5.78
CA THR A 67 11.83 1.09 -6.00
C THR A 67 12.59 1.53 -4.75
N ASP A 68 11.89 1.89 -3.67
CA ASP A 68 12.51 2.28 -2.41
C ASP A 68 12.67 1.02 -1.51
N PRO A 69 13.89 0.58 -1.15
CA PRO A 69 14.09 -0.56 -0.26
C PRO A 69 13.54 -0.38 1.17
N LYS A 70 13.10 0.83 1.53
CA LYS A 70 12.74 1.18 2.90
C LYS A 70 11.41 0.58 3.32
N ILE A 71 11.50 -0.47 4.13
CA ILE A 71 10.35 -1.03 4.85
C ILE A 71 10.09 -0.23 6.13
N GLN A 72 8.91 0.34 6.25
CA GLN A 72 8.50 1.08 7.44
C GLN A 72 7.88 0.15 8.50
N TRP A 73 7.13 -0.87 8.07
CA TRP A 73 6.53 -1.89 8.93
C TRP A 73 6.72 -3.31 8.37
N ASN A 74 7.23 -4.22 9.20
CA ASN A 74 7.43 -5.64 8.87
C ASN A 74 6.77 -6.59 9.88
N GLY A 75 5.91 -6.08 10.76
CA GLY A 75 5.17 -6.88 11.73
C GLY A 75 3.81 -7.35 11.19
N PRO A 76 2.99 -8.02 12.02
CA PRO A 76 1.62 -8.40 11.66
C PRO A 76 0.80 -7.23 11.10
N LEU A 77 0.12 -7.48 9.99
CA LEU A 77 -0.71 -6.51 9.28
C LEU A 77 -2.07 -7.15 8.92
N VAL A 78 -3.15 -6.42 9.21
CA VAL A 78 -4.51 -6.72 8.72
C VAL A 78 -4.95 -5.57 7.83
N VAL A 79 -5.51 -5.88 6.66
CA VAL A 79 -6.13 -4.91 5.78
C VAL A 79 -7.64 -5.14 5.82
N MET A 80 -8.41 -4.10 6.18
CA MET A 80 -9.87 -4.15 6.20
C MET A 80 -10.44 -3.47 4.96
N VAL A 81 -11.34 -4.15 4.27
CA VAL A 81 -12.02 -3.66 3.06
C VAL A 81 -13.53 -3.91 3.16
N ASN A 82 -14.33 -3.16 2.42
CA ASN A 82 -15.76 -3.42 2.21
C ASN A 82 -16.14 -3.20 0.74
N GLU A 83 -17.42 -3.30 0.41
CA GLU A 83 -17.95 -3.11 -0.95
C GLU A 83 -17.70 -1.72 -1.56
N PHE A 84 -17.28 -0.74 -0.74
CA PHE A 84 -16.95 0.62 -1.17
C PHE A 84 -15.44 0.86 -1.32
N SER A 85 -14.60 -0.12 -0.96
CA SER A 85 -13.17 -0.08 -1.22
C SER A 85 -12.90 -0.26 -2.72
N ALA A 86 -12.25 0.71 -3.36
CA ALA A 86 -12.06 0.67 -4.81
C ALA A 86 -10.68 1.18 -5.28
N SER A 87 -10.29 0.81 -6.50
CA SER A 87 -9.14 1.36 -7.24
C SER A 87 -7.82 1.22 -6.46
N ALA A 88 -7.18 2.32 -6.06
CA ALA A 88 -5.94 2.30 -5.27
C ALA A 88 -6.04 1.43 -4.00
N SER A 89 -7.21 1.40 -3.35
CA SER A 89 -7.45 0.57 -2.16
C SER A 89 -7.39 -0.92 -2.49
N GLU A 90 -7.99 -1.33 -3.60
CA GLU A 90 -7.95 -2.72 -4.07
C GLU A 90 -6.53 -3.13 -4.48
N ILE A 91 -5.80 -2.24 -5.16
CA ILE A 91 -4.41 -2.48 -5.57
C ILE A 91 -3.53 -2.75 -4.34
N PHE A 92 -3.62 -1.89 -3.31
CA PHE A 92 -2.87 -2.08 -2.09
C PHE A 92 -3.25 -3.38 -1.38
N ALA A 93 -4.54 -3.65 -1.21
CA ALA A 93 -5.02 -4.86 -0.54
C ALA A 93 -4.57 -6.14 -1.26
N ALA A 94 -4.66 -6.17 -2.59
CA ALA A 94 -4.21 -7.29 -3.41
C ALA A 94 -2.70 -7.50 -3.30
N ALA A 95 -1.91 -6.42 -3.41
CA ALA A 95 -0.45 -6.52 -3.23
C ALA A 95 -0.10 -7.07 -1.84
N MET A 96 -0.71 -6.57 -0.76
CA MET A 96 -0.46 -7.09 0.59
C MET A 96 -0.91 -8.55 0.77
N GLN A 97 -1.86 -9.03 -0.03
CA GLN A 97 -2.29 -10.42 -0.04
C GLN A 97 -1.31 -11.32 -0.78
N ASP A 98 -0.79 -10.87 -1.93
CA ASP A 98 0.10 -11.66 -2.80
C ASP A 98 1.52 -11.80 -2.22
N TYR A 99 1.99 -10.82 -1.43
CA TYR A 99 3.31 -10.84 -0.77
C TYR A 99 3.34 -11.58 0.58
N LYS A 100 2.25 -12.27 0.96
CA LYS A 100 2.18 -13.04 2.22
C LYS A 100 3.10 -14.25 2.23
#